data_AF-A0AA37XJ65-F1
#
_entry.id   AF-A0AA37XJ65-F1
#
_cell.length_a   1.000
_cell.length_b   1.000
_cell.length_c   1.000
_cell.angle_alpha   90.00
_cell.angle_beta   90.00
_cell.angle_gamma   90.00
#
_symmetry.space_group_name_H-M   'P 1'
#
loop_
_entity.id
_entity.type
_entity.pdbx_description
1 polymer ?
#
loop_
_entity_poly.entity_id
_entity_poly.type
_entity_poly.pdbx_seq_one_letter_code
_entity_poly.pdbx_strand_id
1 'polypeptide(L)'
;MIVAKDLREVRVSDLDFERAKKFVETMKSSLSEYSTDIIAVKSANEAIDDADVIITVTSSKKPVFDETRVKEGATISGVGSYQTDMQEIPPKLLRRASKIYFDSEEAVLSEAGDLLIPLENKEITKENFMGDIGQVINHEIVGRESDEEIIFFETVGIAAQDLMTSKSIFDKVQTKT
;
A
#
# COMPACT_ATOMS: atom_id res chain seq x y z
N MET A 1 -16.93 0.95 -9.09
CA MET A 1 -17.05 -0.14 -8.09
C MET A 1 -15.71 -0.21 -7.38
N ILE A 2 -15.61 0.29 -6.14
CA ILE A 2 -14.41 0.10 -5.32
C ILE A 2 -14.46 -1.36 -4.88
N VAL A 3 -13.67 -2.22 -5.51
CA VAL A 3 -13.70 -3.66 -5.24
C VAL A 3 -12.89 -3.92 -3.98
N ALA A 4 -13.56 -4.03 -2.83
CA ALA A 4 -13.01 -4.81 -1.73
C ALA A 4 -12.86 -6.24 -2.24
N LYS A 5 -11.62 -6.74 -2.34
CA LYS A 5 -11.37 -8.13 -2.71
C LYS A 5 -11.93 -9.04 -1.62
N ASP A 6 -12.51 -10.17 -2.03
CA ASP A 6 -12.91 -11.22 -1.09
C ASP A 6 -11.64 -11.98 -0.64
N LEU A 7 -11.03 -11.51 0.44
CA LEU A 7 -9.76 -12.02 0.93
C LEU A 7 -9.97 -13.37 1.62
N ARG A 8 -9.36 -14.42 1.06
CA ARG A 8 -9.33 -15.75 1.66
C ARG A 8 -8.31 -15.87 2.79
N GLU A 9 -7.18 -15.18 2.65
CA GLU A 9 -6.04 -15.25 3.57
C GLU A 9 -5.36 -13.87 3.68
N VAL A 10 -4.87 -13.55 4.89
CA VAL A 10 -4.02 -12.38 5.17
C VAL A 10 -2.79 -12.86 5.94
N ARG A 11 -1.60 -12.66 5.36
CA ARG A 11 -0.33 -12.96 6.02
C ARG A 11 0.26 -11.70 6.62
N VAL A 12 0.62 -11.76 7.89
CA VAL A 12 1.19 -10.64 8.65
C VAL A 12 2.62 -10.97 9.04
N SER A 13 3.55 -10.09 8.68
CA SER A 13 4.94 -10.15 9.11
C SER A 13 5.33 -8.89 9.85
N ASP A 14 6.19 -9.03 10.86
CA ASP A 14 6.85 -7.94 11.57
C ASP A 14 8.30 -8.39 11.83
N LEU A 15 9.23 -7.44 12.03
CA LEU A 15 10.59 -7.74 12.49
C LEU A 15 10.58 -8.50 13.82
N ASP A 16 9.57 -8.24 14.65
CA ASP A 16 9.28 -8.96 15.89
C ASP A 16 8.11 -9.93 15.66
N PHE A 17 8.43 -11.21 15.46
CA PHE A 17 7.45 -12.26 15.20
C PHE A 17 6.41 -12.42 16.33
N GLU A 18 6.75 -12.07 17.58
CA GLU A 18 5.77 -12.10 18.68
C GLU A 18 4.74 -10.98 18.55
N ARG A 19 5.13 -9.79 18.04
CA ARG A 19 4.18 -8.73 17.73
C ARG A 19 3.23 -9.14 16.62
N ALA A 20 3.76 -9.75 15.55
CA ALA A 20 2.92 -10.27 14.47
C ALA A 20 1.89 -11.28 14.99
N LYS A 21 2.32 -12.24 15.83
CA LYS A 21 1.39 -13.21 16.46
C LYS A 21 0.32 -12.55 17.30
N LYS A 22 0.69 -11.62 18.19
CA LYS A 22 -0.27 -10.91 19.04
C LYS A 22 -1.24 -10.06 18.22
N PHE A 23 -0.77 -9.41 17.16
CA PHE A 23 -1.62 -8.67 16.23
C PHE A 23 -2.64 -9.61 15.58
N VAL A 24 -2.19 -10.75 15.05
CA VAL A 24 -3.05 -11.75 14.42
C VAL A 24 -4.08 -12.31 15.40
N GLU A 25 -3.71 -12.65 16.63
CA GLU A 25 -4.65 -13.09 17.66
C GLU A 25 -5.76 -12.05 17.93
N THR A 26 -5.36 -10.78 18.02
CA THR A 26 -6.30 -9.68 18.22
C THR A 26 -7.23 -9.53 17.02
N MET A 27 -6.69 -9.54 15.80
CA MET A 27 -7.46 -9.37 14.58
C MET A 27 -8.40 -10.54 14.31
N LYS A 28 -8.00 -11.79 14.58
CA LYS A 28 -8.90 -12.96 14.50
C LYS A 28 -10.12 -12.83 15.39
N SER A 29 -9.95 -12.24 16.58
CA SER A 29 -11.06 -11.98 17.51
C SER A 29 -11.95 -10.85 17.01
N SER A 30 -11.36 -9.70 16.69
CA SER A 30 -12.08 -8.48 16.27
C SER A 30 -12.78 -8.61 14.91
N LEU A 31 -12.25 -9.44 14.02
CA LEU A 31 -12.75 -9.67 12.66
C LEU A 31 -13.36 -11.07 12.49
N SER A 32 -13.82 -11.67 13.59
CA SER A 32 -14.38 -13.03 13.60
C SER A 32 -15.65 -13.21 12.75
N GLU A 33 -16.29 -12.12 12.33
CA GLU A 33 -17.41 -12.16 11.36
C GLU A 33 -16.97 -12.45 9.92
N TYR A 34 -15.68 -12.26 9.60
CA TYR A 34 -15.12 -12.51 8.28
C TYR A 34 -14.51 -13.92 8.20
N SER A 35 -14.59 -14.54 7.03
CA SER A 35 -14.05 -15.90 6.79
C SER A 35 -12.55 -15.94 6.46
N THR A 36 -11.89 -14.79 6.44
CA THR A 36 -10.48 -14.63 6.08
C THR A 36 -9.57 -15.29 7.12
N ASP A 37 -8.66 -16.18 6.68
CA ASP A 37 -7.63 -16.71 7.58
C ASP A 37 -6.48 -15.72 7.74
N ILE A 38 -6.31 -15.18 8.93
CA ILE A 38 -5.24 -14.23 9.24
C ILE A 38 -4.09 -14.99 9.89
N ILE A 39 -2.90 -15.02 9.32
CA ILE A 39 -1.78 -15.81 9.87
C ILE A 39 -0.52 -14.95 10.06
N ALA A 40 0.22 -15.24 11.12
CA ALA A 40 1.52 -14.62 11.35
C ALA A 40 2.61 -15.47 10.68
N VAL A 41 3.44 -14.84 9.87
CA VAL A 41 4.56 -15.47 9.15
C VAL A 41 5.90 -14.89 9.60
N LYS A 42 7.00 -15.61 9.36
CA LYS A 42 8.30 -15.28 9.98
C LYS A 42 9.08 -14.21 9.22
N SER A 43 8.68 -13.86 8.01
CA SER A 43 9.37 -12.86 7.19
C SER A 43 8.42 -12.16 6.22
N ALA A 44 8.78 -10.94 5.81
CA ALA A 44 8.06 -10.21 4.77
C ALA A 44 8.06 -10.98 3.43
N ASN A 45 9.16 -11.67 3.12
CA ASN A 45 9.24 -12.56 1.97
C ASN A 45 8.12 -13.63 2.01
N GLU A 46 8.00 -14.36 3.12
CA GLU A 46 6.92 -15.35 3.28
C GLU A 46 5.51 -14.74 3.18
N ALA A 47 5.35 -13.48 3.62
CA ALA A 47 4.08 -12.77 3.52
C ALA A 47 3.69 -12.44 2.06
N ILE A 48 4.66 -12.07 1.21
CA ILE A 48 4.39 -11.64 -0.17
C ILE A 48 4.30 -12.79 -1.18
N ASP A 49 4.69 -14.01 -0.81
CA ASP A 49 4.63 -15.16 -1.72
C ASP A 49 3.22 -15.40 -2.23
N ASP A 50 3.02 -15.37 -3.54
CA ASP A 50 1.69 -15.54 -4.16
C ASP A 50 0.63 -14.53 -3.67
N ALA A 51 1.02 -13.40 -3.07
CA ALA A 51 0.09 -12.40 -2.57
C ALA A 51 -0.53 -11.59 -3.72
N ASP A 52 -1.88 -11.52 -3.77
CA ASP A 52 -2.61 -10.67 -4.73
C ASP A 52 -2.48 -9.18 -4.40
N VAL A 53 -2.41 -8.88 -3.09
CA VAL A 53 -2.30 -7.52 -2.55
C VAL A 53 -1.21 -7.51 -1.49
N ILE A 54 -0.29 -6.55 -1.59
CA ILE A 54 0.81 -6.35 -0.64
C ILE A 54 0.66 -4.95 -0.05
N ILE A 55 0.71 -4.83 1.27
CA ILE A 55 0.63 -3.54 1.96
C ILE A 55 1.82 -3.45 2.90
N THR A 56 2.64 -2.40 2.77
CA THR A 56 3.73 -2.12 3.70
C THR A 56 3.35 -0.94 4.59
N VAL A 57 3.52 -1.11 5.90
CA VAL A 57 3.19 -0.10 6.92
C VAL A 57 4.27 -0.12 8.01
N THR A 58 5.50 0.11 7.62
CA THR A 58 6.71 0.01 8.44
C THR A 58 7.47 1.33 8.43
N SER A 59 8.24 1.58 9.48
CA SER A 59 9.16 2.73 9.56
C SER A 59 10.56 2.40 9.05
N SER A 60 10.67 1.46 8.11
CA SER A 60 11.96 1.00 7.60
C SER A 60 12.67 2.09 6.81
N LYS A 61 14.01 2.09 6.86
CA LYS A 61 14.90 2.93 6.03
C LYS A 61 15.55 2.14 4.89
N LYS A 62 15.11 0.91 4.69
CA LYS A 62 15.63 -0.04 3.71
C LYS A 62 14.50 -0.97 3.24
N PRO A 63 14.51 -1.38 1.96
CA PRO A 63 13.48 -2.27 1.44
C PRO A 63 13.25 -3.51 2.31
N VAL A 64 11.98 -3.86 2.54
CA VAL A 64 11.61 -4.88 3.54
C VAL A 64 11.38 -6.27 2.95
N PHE A 65 11.27 -6.40 1.63
CA PHE A 65 11.07 -7.67 0.92
C PHE A 65 11.92 -7.75 -0.35
N ASP A 66 12.05 -8.95 -0.90
CA ASP A 66 12.70 -9.21 -2.19
C ASP A 66 11.68 -9.03 -3.33
N GLU A 67 11.89 -8.05 -4.19
CA GLU A 67 10.95 -7.74 -5.26
C GLU A 67 10.76 -8.91 -6.22
N THR A 68 11.77 -9.77 -6.41
CA THR A 68 11.72 -10.87 -7.38
C THR A 68 10.65 -11.90 -7.05
N ARG A 69 10.13 -11.88 -5.82
CA ARG A 69 9.09 -12.79 -5.30
C ARG A 69 7.68 -12.23 -5.50
N VAL A 70 7.56 -10.95 -5.88
CA VAL A 70 6.27 -10.34 -6.21
C VAL A 70 5.76 -10.93 -7.52
N LYS A 71 4.57 -11.53 -7.45
CA LYS A 71 3.90 -12.14 -8.61
C LYS A 71 3.37 -11.08 -9.58
N GLU A 72 3.23 -11.48 -10.84
CA GLU A 72 2.45 -10.73 -11.82
C GLU A 72 1.00 -10.57 -11.35
N GLY A 73 0.37 -9.46 -11.72
CA GLY A 73 -0.98 -9.14 -11.28
C GLY A 73 -1.10 -8.58 -9.86
N ALA A 74 -0.02 -8.56 -9.07
CA ALA A 74 -0.06 -8.03 -7.71
C ALA A 74 -0.34 -6.52 -7.70
N THR A 75 -1.08 -6.08 -6.68
CA THR A 75 -1.21 -4.66 -6.33
C THR A 75 -0.47 -4.41 -5.02
N ILE A 76 0.41 -3.41 -5.00
CA ILE A 76 1.24 -3.06 -3.85
C ILE A 76 0.88 -1.66 -3.38
N SER A 77 0.71 -1.48 -2.08
CA SER A 77 0.49 -0.19 -1.42
C SER A 77 1.64 0.10 -0.45
N GLY A 78 2.46 1.11 -0.76
CA GLY A 78 3.39 1.74 0.18
C GLY A 78 2.63 2.75 1.04
N VAL A 79 2.85 2.72 2.36
CA VAL A 79 2.16 3.61 3.31
C VAL A 79 3.12 4.16 4.37
N GLY A 80 4.15 3.39 4.74
CA GLY A 80 5.05 3.73 5.84
C GLY A 80 6.16 4.71 5.48
N SER A 81 6.43 4.95 4.19
CA SER A 81 7.48 5.87 3.74
C SER A 81 6.98 7.31 3.64
N TYR A 82 6.74 7.97 4.78
CA TYR A 82 6.33 9.39 4.87
C TYR A 82 7.48 10.33 5.28
N GLN A 83 8.74 9.88 5.20
CA GLN A 83 9.93 10.70 5.41
C GLN A 83 10.96 10.39 4.33
N THR A 84 11.74 11.41 3.93
CA THR A 84 12.68 11.32 2.80
C THR A 84 13.75 10.22 2.92
N ASP A 85 14.03 9.73 4.13
CA ASP A 85 15.01 8.67 4.41
C ASP A 85 14.36 7.32 4.77
N MET A 86 13.02 7.24 4.77
CA MET A 86 12.28 5.98 4.88
C MET A 86 12.19 5.31 3.51
N GLN A 87 12.23 3.99 3.50
CA GLN A 87 12.15 3.20 2.27
C GLN A 87 11.71 1.79 2.64
N GLU A 88 10.51 1.40 2.23
CA GLU A 88 9.97 0.06 2.42
C GLU A 88 10.03 -0.78 1.15
N ILE A 89 9.93 -0.10 0.01
CA ILE A 89 9.72 -0.69 -1.30
C ILE A 89 11.07 -0.81 -2.03
N PRO A 90 11.39 -2.00 -2.58
CA PRO A 90 12.59 -2.15 -3.39
C PRO A 90 12.49 -1.28 -4.67
N PRO A 91 13.50 -0.45 -5.00
CA PRO A 91 13.47 0.40 -6.21
C PRO A 91 13.26 -0.38 -7.51
N LYS A 92 13.74 -1.63 -7.56
CA LYS A 92 13.56 -2.53 -8.70
C LYS A 92 12.11 -2.97 -8.90
N LEU A 93 11.27 -2.96 -7.85
CA LEU A 93 9.84 -3.19 -7.99
C LEU A 93 9.20 -2.07 -8.81
N LEU A 94 9.59 -0.82 -8.56
CA LEU A 94 9.05 0.35 -9.26
C LEU A 94 9.34 0.29 -10.77
N ARG A 95 10.50 -0.25 -11.15
CA ARG A 95 10.84 -0.51 -12.56
C ARG A 95 10.02 -1.62 -13.21
N ARG A 96 9.54 -2.57 -12.42
CA ARG A 96 8.68 -3.67 -12.87
C ARG A 96 7.20 -3.32 -12.80
N ALA A 97 6.82 -2.30 -12.03
CA ALA A 97 5.46 -1.83 -11.94
C ALA A 97 5.00 -1.36 -13.33
N SER A 98 3.87 -1.89 -13.79
CA SER A 98 3.23 -1.45 -15.02
C SER A 98 2.68 -0.04 -14.86
N LYS A 99 2.18 0.30 -13.66
CA LYS A 99 1.61 1.60 -13.32
C LYS A 99 1.95 1.99 -11.89
N ILE A 100 2.32 3.26 -11.70
CA ILE A 100 2.60 3.87 -10.40
C ILE A 100 1.57 4.98 -10.17
N TYR A 101 0.79 4.84 -9.11
CA TYR A 101 -0.16 5.84 -8.64
C TYR A 101 0.23 6.36 -7.27
N PHE A 102 -0.37 7.48 -6.90
CA PHE A 102 -0.22 8.05 -5.56
C PHE A 102 -1.47 8.79 -5.11
N ASP A 103 -1.53 9.17 -3.84
CA ASP A 103 -2.60 10.05 -3.33
C ASP A 103 -2.48 11.48 -3.88
N SER A 104 -1.26 12.02 -3.93
CA SER A 104 -0.92 13.30 -4.55
C SER A 104 0.54 13.33 -4.98
N GLU A 105 0.82 13.66 -6.25
CA GLU A 105 2.21 13.77 -6.76
C GLU A 105 3.03 14.75 -5.91
N GLU A 106 2.45 15.91 -5.58
CA GLU A 106 3.13 16.94 -4.80
C GLU A 106 3.54 16.41 -3.41
N ALA A 107 2.63 15.70 -2.74
CA ALA A 107 2.87 15.17 -1.40
C ALA A 107 3.98 14.11 -1.42
N VAL A 108 3.85 13.09 -2.28
CA VAL A 108 4.85 12.01 -2.35
C VAL A 108 6.22 12.51 -2.81
N LEU A 109 6.29 13.53 -3.67
CA LEU A 109 7.55 14.15 -4.08
C LEU A 109 8.14 15.11 -3.03
N SER A 110 7.44 15.38 -1.94
CA SER A 110 7.96 16.17 -0.83
C SER A 110 8.59 15.29 0.26
N GLU A 111 8.09 14.06 0.44
CA GLU A 111 8.43 13.26 1.62
C GLU A 111 8.58 11.75 1.40
N ALA A 112 8.09 11.17 0.29
CA ALA A 112 8.13 9.72 0.12
C ALA A 112 9.51 9.21 -0.33
N GLY A 113 10.35 8.77 0.61
CA GLY A 113 11.67 8.19 0.30
C GLY A 113 11.61 6.99 -0.65
N ASP A 114 10.52 6.20 -0.62
CA ASP A 114 10.23 5.13 -1.58
C ASP A 114 10.24 5.59 -3.05
N LEU A 115 9.88 6.85 -3.34
CA LEU A 115 9.95 7.43 -4.69
C LEU A 115 11.15 8.37 -4.87
N LEU A 116 11.50 9.15 -3.84
CA LEU A 116 12.57 10.15 -3.90
C LEU A 116 13.95 9.52 -4.12
N ILE A 117 14.27 8.47 -3.36
CA ILE A 117 15.59 7.81 -3.44
C ILE A 117 15.81 7.20 -4.84
N PRO A 118 14.86 6.43 -5.41
CA PRO A 118 14.98 5.92 -6.77
C PRO A 118 15.05 7.01 -7.86
N LEU A 119 14.33 8.13 -7.69
CA LEU A 119 14.40 9.27 -8.60
C LEU A 119 15.80 9.92 -8.58
N GLU A 120 16.36 10.17 -7.39
CA GLU A 120 17.70 10.73 -7.22
C GLU A 120 18.77 9.83 -7.84
N ASN A 121 18.62 8.51 -7.64
CA ASN A 121 19.51 7.49 -8.20
C ASN A 121 19.28 7.21 -9.71
N LYS A 122 18.29 7.87 -10.34
CA LYS A 122 17.89 7.66 -11.74
C LYS A 122 17.49 6.21 -12.05
N GLU A 123 16.96 5.50 -11.06
CA GLU A 123 16.41 4.15 -11.23
C GLU A 123 15.01 4.19 -11.84
N ILE A 124 14.28 5.27 -11.58
CA ILE A 124 13.01 5.63 -12.23
C ILE A 124 13.06 7.12 -12.61
N THR A 125 12.11 7.55 -13.41
CA THR A 125 11.90 8.95 -13.77
C THR A 125 10.41 9.29 -13.64
N LYS A 126 10.07 10.59 -13.73
CA LYS A 126 8.66 11.02 -13.62
C LYS A 126 7.78 10.44 -14.72
N GLU A 127 8.36 10.05 -15.85
CA GLU A 127 7.65 9.36 -16.94
C GLU A 127 7.12 7.98 -16.54
N ASN A 128 7.59 7.41 -15.42
CA ASN A 128 7.03 6.18 -14.85
C ASN A 128 5.70 6.41 -14.08
N PHE A 129 5.35 7.66 -13.78
CA PHE A 129 4.17 7.98 -12.97
C PHE A 129 2.91 8.05 -13.83
N MET A 130 1.85 7.40 -13.36
CA MET A 130 0.55 7.39 -14.03
C MET A 130 -0.35 8.53 -13.55
N GLY A 131 -0.30 8.88 -12.26
CA GLY A 131 -1.00 10.03 -11.68
C GLY A 131 -1.68 9.76 -10.34
N ASP A 132 -2.52 10.70 -9.93
CA ASP A 132 -3.21 10.66 -8.64
C ASP A 132 -4.37 9.66 -8.66
N ILE A 133 -4.64 9.01 -7.53
CA ILE A 133 -5.78 8.08 -7.37
C ILE A 133 -7.13 8.78 -7.60
N GLY A 134 -7.22 10.10 -7.32
CA GLY A 134 -8.40 10.90 -7.63
C GLY A 134 -8.72 10.93 -9.12
N GLN A 135 -7.69 11.00 -9.98
CA GLN A 135 -7.84 10.96 -11.43
C GLN A 135 -8.33 9.59 -11.91
N VAL A 136 -7.89 8.51 -11.26
CA VAL A 136 -8.40 7.14 -11.53
C VAL A 136 -9.89 7.05 -11.18
N ILE A 137 -10.27 7.55 -9.99
CA ILE A 137 -11.66 7.54 -9.51
C ILE A 137 -12.58 8.36 -10.43
N ASN A 138 -12.08 9.48 -10.95
CA ASN A 138 -12.82 10.35 -11.87
C ASN A 138 -12.80 9.87 -13.34
N HIS A 139 -12.16 8.72 -13.63
CA HIS A 139 -11.99 8.19 -14.99
C HIS A 139 -11.20 9.10 -15.94
N GLU A 140 -10.34 9.96 -15.40
CA GLU A 140 -9.42 10.82 -16.17
C GLU A 140 -8.20 10.03 -16.64
N ILE A 141 -7.76 9.07 -15.84
CA ILE A 141 -6.74 8.08 -16.17
C ILE A 141 -7.27 6.67 -15.93
N VAL A 142 -6.76 5.71 -16.69
CA VAL A 142 -7.17 4.30 -16.59
C VAL A 142 -6.53 3.66 -15.37
N GLY A 143 -7.25 2.74 -14.72
CA GLY A 143 -6.71 1.91 -13.63
C GLY A 143 -5.97 0.68 -14.16
N ARG A 144 -6.29 -0.50 -13.59
CA ARG A 144 -5.84 -1.79 -14.11
C ARG A 144 -6.48 -2.10 -15.47
N GLU A 145 -5.67 -2.55 -16.42
CA GLU A 145 -6.09 -2.95 -17.78
C GLU A 145 -5.83 -4.43 -18.09
N SER A 146 -4.97 -5.11 -17.33
CA SER A 146 -4.81 -6.56 -17.41
C SER A 146 -4.55 -7.24 -16.06
N ASP A 147 -4.77 -8.54 -16.01
CA ASP A 147 -4.53 -9.38 -14.83
C ASP A 147 -3.03 -9.61 -14.55
N GLU A 148 -2.15 -9.26 -15.49
CA GLU A 148 -0.69 -9.41 -15.35
C GLU A 148 -0.02 -8.13 -14.82
N GLU A 149 -0.70 -6.98 -14.88
CA GLU A 149 -0.11 -5.70 -14.47
C GLU A 149 0.30 -5.71 -12.99
N ILE A 150 1.53 -5.29 -12.70
CA ILE A 150 1.93 -4.97 -11.34
C ILE A 150 1.56 -3.51 -11.10
N ILE A 151 0.70 -3.24 -10.13
CA ILE A 151 0.29 -1.89 -9.78
C ILE A 151 0.95 -1.51 -8.47
N PHE A 152 1.65 -0.37 -8.47
CA PHE A 152 2.15 0.24 -7.26
C PHE A 152 1.35 1.51 -6.93
N PHE A 153 0.96 1.64 -5.67
CA PHE A 153 0.33 2.82 -5.11
C PHE A 153 1.15 3.29 -3.91
N GLU A 154 1.54 4.56 -3.91
CA GLU A 154 2.22 5.20 -2.77
C GLU A 154 1.26 6.17 -2.08
N THR A 155 1.25 6.20 -0.76
CA THR A 155 0.48 7.20 -0.01
C THR A 155 1.25 7.69 1.20
N VAL A 156 1.29 9.01 1.35
CA VAL A 156 1.84 9.69 2.51
C VAL A 156 0.76 10.36 3.36
N GLY A 157 -0.47 10.38 2.84
CA GLY A 157 -1.63 10.99 3.47
C GLY A 157 -1.78 12.45 3.03
N ILE A 158 -3.02 12.84 2.70
CA ILE A 158 -3.35 14.23 2.38
C ILE A 158 -4.45 14.75 3.30
N ALA A 159 -4.33 16.01 3.73
CA ALA A 159 -5.27 16.63 4.68
C ALA A 159 -6.75 16.58 4.21
N ALA A 160 -6.99 16.50 2.90
CA ALA A 160 -8.33 16.33 2.35
C ALA A 160 -8.99 15.01 2.81
N GLN A 161 -8.22 13.92 2.94
CA GLN A 161 -8.72 12.62 3.42
C GLN A 161 -9.20 12.73 4.88
N ASP A 162 -8.41 13.37 5.75
CA ASP A 162 -8.77 13.59 7.16
C ASP A 162 -9.99 14.50 7.31
N LEU A 163 -10.02 15.61 6.56
CA LEU A 163 -11.12 16.57 6.61
C LEU A 163 -12.44 15.94 6.18
N MET A 164 -12.44 15.19 5.08
CA MET A 164 -13.63 14.51 4.59
C MET A 164 -14.09 13.39 5.52
N THR A 165 -13.15 12.64 6.10
CA THR A 165 -13.46 11.62 7.11
C THR A 165 -14.07 12.24 8.36
N SER A 166 -13.46 13.31 8.88
CA SER A 166 -13.95 14.05 10.04
C SER A 166 -15.34 14.62 9.81
N LYS A 167 -15.57 15.24 8.63
CA LYS A 167 -16.90 15.72 8.24
C LYS A 167 -17.93 14.59 8.19
N SER A 168 -17.59 13.44 7.58
CA SER A 168 -18.50 12.30 7.50
C SER A 168 -18.92 11.79 8.88
N ILE A 169 -17.97 11.72 9.82
CA ILE A 169 -18.24 11.33 11.22
C ILE A 169 -19.13 12.39 11.89
N PHE A 170 -18.79 13.67 11.75
CA PHE A 170 -19.55 14.78 12.32
C PHE A 170 -21.01 14.79 11.85
N ASP A 171 -21.24 14.69 10.54
CA ASP A 171 -22.57 14.68 9.94
C ASP A 171 -23.40 13.49 10.47
N LYS A 172 -22.81 12.28 10.58
CA LYS A 172 -23.49 11.09 11.13
C LYS A 172 -23.92 11.27 12.58
N VAL A 173 -23.11 11.97 13.39
CA VAL A 173 -23.46 12.27 14.79
C VAL A 173 -24.60 13.28 14.84
N GLN A 174 -24.59 14.32 14.01
CA GLN A 174 -25.67 15.31 13.97
C GLN A 174 -27.02 14.69 13.57
N THR A 175 -27.04 13.79 12.58
CA THR A 175 -28.29 13.14 12.10
C THR A 175 -28.90 12.12 13.06
N LYS A 176 -28.21 11.75 14.14
CA LYS A 176 -28.70 10.80 15.17
C LYS A 176 -29.41 11.50 16.34
N THR A 177 -29.66 12.80 16.23
CA THR A 177 -30.46 13.61 17.16
C THR A 177 -31.80 13.94 16.51
#